data_AF-A0A2W6E1D1-F1
#
_entry.id   AF-A0A2W6E1D1-F1
#
_cell.length_a   1.000
_cell.length_b   1.000
_cell.length_c   1.000
_cell.angle_alpha   90.00
_cell.angle_beta   90.00
_cell.angle_gamma   90.00
#
_symmetry.space_group_name_H-M   'P 1'
#
loop_
_entity.id
_entity.type
_entity.pdbx_description
1 polymer ?
#
loop_
_entity_poly.entity_id
_entity_poly.type
_entity_poly.pdbx_seq_one_letter_code
_entity_poly.pdbx_strand_id
1 'polypeptide(L)'
;MVSSQPFGAAADFKLSITQALADQLAERLRPLRPAPLNEDSLEHVESRPGVYELLLASQRVYVGKASRSLPARLRNHARKLSGRIGLSLANVSFICLYVDEDLEAAAPETLLIKKYRNVGGSPWNTNGFGIKDPGRRRDTTEIAADHFDAVYPINLSATVEIAPGAWRVGELLAEVKSELPYNLRYERNSVAARHNHQASLHVESPAPTARQIAELVINALPVGWQFTALPGYAILYKETIDYETALAWWRSTPTGVVETTGPAHTAPPTGDPPLPSEREEAEDDDDPEVL
;
A
#
# COMPACT_ATOMS: atom_id res chain seq x y z
N MET A 1 58.93 8.84 15.41
CA MET A 1 58.13 10.06 15.69
C MET A 1 56.71 9.60 15.92
N VAL A 2 56.30 9.54 17.19
CA VAL A 2 54.94 9.18 17.59
C VAL A 2 54.12 10.46 17.56
N SER A 3 53.10 10.50 16.70
CA SER A 3 52.17 11.62 16.60
C SER A 3 51.17 11.51 17.74
N SER A 4 51.30 12.38 18.74
CA SER A 4 50.40 12.45 19.89
C SER A 4 49.00 12.90 19.47
N GLN A 5 48.00 12.09 19.77
CA GLN A 5 46.59 12.49 19.78
C GLN A 5 46.28 13.31 21.05
N PRO A 6 45.35 14.29 21.00
CA PRO A 6 44.97 15.02 22.20
C PRO A 6 44.03 14.16 23.07
N PHE A 7 44.45 13.86 24.31
CA PHE A 7 43.53 13.46 25.38
C PHE A 7 42.89 14.73 25.95
N GLY A 8 41.62 14.98 25.63
CA GLY A 8 40.84 16.04 26.27
C GLY A 8 40.39 15.63 27.68
N ALA A 9 40.49 16.55 28.65
CA ALA A 9 40.14 16.33 30.06
C ALA A 9 38.64 16.55 30.39
N ALA A 10 37.80 16.77 29.37
CA ALA A 10 36.38 17.02 29.53
C ALA A 10 35.59 16.32 28.40
N ALA A 11 34.41 15.81 28.74
CA ALA A 11 33.47 15.21 27.81
C ALA A 11 32.05 15.67 28.15
N ASP A 12 31.25 15.89 27.12
CA ASP A 12 29.83 16.24 27.29
C ASP A 12 29.01 14.96 27.52
N PHE A 13 28.26 14.95 28.62
CA PHE A 13 27.23 13.95 28.87
C PHE A 13 25.88 14.48 28.40
N LYS A 14 25.21 13.75 27.49
CA LYS A 14 23.84 14.04 27.05
C LYS A 14 22.97 12.81 27.26
N LEU A 15 21.96 12.92 28.11
CA LEU A 15 20.92 11.90 28.25
C LEU A 15 19.99 11.99 27.04
N SER A 16 19.94 10.93 26.22
CA SER A 16 19.00 10.83 25.11
C SER A 16 17.92 9.80 25.41
N ILE A 17 16.75 10.30 25.85
CA ILE A 17 15.58 9.47 26.14
C ILE A 17 15.11 8.74 24.88
N THR A 18 15.16 9.42 23.73
CA THR A 18 14.74 8.86 22.43
C THR A 18 15.65 7.72 21.97
N GLN A 19 16.97 7.85 22.16
CA GLN A 19 17.92 6.78 21.86
C GLN A 19 17.72 5.58 22.80
N ALA A 20 17.58 5.83 24.11
CA ALA A 20 17.32 4.78 25.08
C ALA A 20 16.02 4.02 24.77
N LEU A 21 14.95 4.72 24.38
CA LEU A 21 13.69 4.09 23.96
C LEU A 21 13.86 3.26 22.69
N ALA A 22 14.53 3.80 21.66
CA ALA A 22 14.82 3.07 20.43
C ALA A 22 15.64 1.79 20.70
N ASP A 23 16.59 1.85 21.62
CA ASP A 23 17.40 0.73 22.06
C ASP A 23 16.57 -0.35 22.75
N GLN A 24 15.72 0.05 23.69
CA GLN A 24 14.82 -0.87 24.38
C GLN A 24 13.81 -1.53 23.42
N LEU A 25 13.19 -0.78 22.51
CA LEU A 25 12.26 -1.35 21.53
C LEU A 25 12.94 -2.40 20.65
N ALA A 26 14.12 -2.09 20.11
CA ALA A 26 14.86 -3.02 19.26
C ALA A 26 15.38 -4.24 20.03
N GLU A 27 15.78 -4.06 21.30
CA GLU A 27 16.18 -5.16 22.17
C GLU A 27 15.01 -6.10 22.49
N ARG A 28 13.80 -5.56 22.69
CA ARG A 28 12.58 -6.33 22.92
C ARG A 28 12.06 -7.03 21.67
N LEU A 29 12.25 -6.45 20.48
CA LEU A 29 11.91 -7.08 19.19
C LEU A 29 12.86 -8.23 18.82
N ARG A 30 14.17 -8.10 19.12
CA ARG A 30 15.20 -9.06 18.71
C ARG A 30 14.93 -10.53 19.07
N PRO A 31 14.48 -10.90 20.29
CA PRO A 31 14.26 -12.31 20.64
C PRO A 31 12.93 -12.86 20.09
N LEU A 32 12.07 -12.03 19.50
CA LEU A 32 10.78 -12.49 18.98
C LEU A 32 10.97 -13.38 17.76
N ARG A 33 10.12 -14.39 17.64
CA ARG A 33 10.09 -15.28 16.48
C ARG A 33 9.12 -14.71 15.45
N PRO A 34 9.53 -14.52 14.19
CA PRO A 34 8.62 -14.09 13.13
C PRO A 34 7.48 -15.07 12.94
N ALA A 35 6.24 -14.55 12.92
CA ALA A 35 5.04 -15.29 12.58
C ALA A 35 4.64 -15.01 11.12
N PRO A 36 4.10 -15.99 10.37
CA PRO A 36 3.59 -15.73 9.02
C PRO A 36 2.53 -14.63 8.99
N LEU A 37 2.50 -13.79 7.95
CA LEU A 37 1.46 -12.76 7.79
C LEU A 37 0.18 -13.38 7.18
N ASN A 38 -0.54 -14.16 7.98
CA ASN A 38 -1.79 -14.84 7.62
C ASN A 38 -2.83 -14.76 8.75
N GLU A 39 -4.09 -15.11 8.46
CA GLU A 39 -5.20 -14.98 9.42
C GLU A 39 -4.95 -15.81 10.70
N ASP A 40 -4.52 -17.07 10.56
CA ASP A 40 -4.20 -17.95 11.70
C ASP A 40 -3.23 -17.30 12.70
N SER A 41 -2.19 -16.63 12.21
CA SER A 41 -1.22 -15.95 13.09
C SER A 41 -1.79 -14.67 13.67
N LEU A 42 -2.63 -13.95 12.92
CA LEU A 42 -3.24 -12.68 13.34
C LEU A 42 -4.36 -12.85 14.37
N GLU A 43 -5.03 -14.00 14.40
CA GLU A 43 -5.99 -14.37 15.46
C GLU A 43 -5.35 -14.44 16.86
N HIS A 44 -4.04 -14.68 16.92
CA HIS A 44 -3.29 -14.75 18.18
C HIS A 44 -2.70 -13.40 18.61
N VAL A 45 -2.95 -12.32 17.85
CA VAL A 45 -2.49 -10.96 18.17
C VAL A 45 -3.62 -10.20 18.85
N GLU A 46 -3.35 -9.63 20.02
CA GLU A 46 -4.31 -8.80 20.75
C GLU A 46 -4.60 -7.52 19.94
N SER A 47 -5.88 -7.13 19.88
CA SER A 47 -6.30 -5.89 19.25
C SER A 47 -5.97 -4.69 20.13
N ARG A 48 -4.70 -4.27 20.09
CA ARG A 48 -4.14 -3.15 20.86
C ARG A 48 -3.14 -2.33 20.03
N PRO A 49 -2.82 -1.09 20.45
CA PRO A 49 -1.79 -0.28 19.83
C PRO A 49 -0.39 -0.91 19.92
N GLY A 50 0.49 -0.55 19.00
CA GLY A 50 1.85 -1.03 19.02
C GLY A 50 2.67 -0.73 17.77
N VAL A 51 3.87 -1.30 17.74
CA VAL A 51 4.79 -1.26 16.60
C VAL A 51 5.03 -2.66 16.07
N TYR A 52 5.30 -2.75 14.78
CA TYR A 52 5.59 -4.01 14.11
C TYR A 52 6.67 -3.84 13.05
N GLU A 53 7.26 -4.98 12.68
CA GLU A 53 8.18 -5.09 11.56
C GLU A 53 7.63 -6.13 10.59
N LEU A 54 7.70 -5.84 9.29
CA LEU A 54 7.49 -6.84 8.25
C LEU A 54 8.83 -7.35 7.75
N LEU A 55 8.92 -8.67 7.59
CA LEU A 55 10.07 -9.34 7.04
C LEU A 55 9.68 -10.10 5.78
N LEU A 56 10.40 -9.87 4.70
CA LEU A 56 10.30 -10.64 3.46
C LEU A 56 11.50 -11.58 3.40
N ALA A 57 11.26 -12.89 3.33
CA ALA A 57 12.31 -13.91 3.34
C ALA A 57 13.34 -13.69 4.48
N SER A 58 12.82 -13.42 5.69
CA SER A 58 13.60 -13.14 6.91
C SER A 58 14.43 -11.84 6.91
N GLN A 59 14.30 -10.99 5.89
CA GLN A 59 14.91 -9.66 5.87
C GLN A 59 13.87 -8.60 6.21
N ARG A 60 14.21 -7.69 7.13
CA ARG A 60 13.36 -6.56 7.47
C ARG A 60 13.17 -5.67 6.25
N VAL A 61 11.92 -5.47 5.87
CA VAL A 61 11.56 -4.60 4.74
C VAL A 61 10.80 -3.36 5.19
N TYR A 62 10.03 -3.44 6.28
CA TYR A 62 9.19 -2.35 6.76
C TYR A 62 9.13 -2.34 8.29
N VAL A 63 9.02 -1.15 8.86
CA VAL A 63 8.61 -0.91 10.25
C VAL A 63 7.36 -0.06 10.21
N GLY A 64 6.35 -0.38 11.01
CA GLY A 64 5.13 0.40 11.08
C GLY A 64 4.59 0.50 12.50
N LYS A 65 3.60 1.37 12.68
CA LYS A 65 2.78 1.44 13.89
C LYS A 65 1.30 1.18 13.62
N ALA A 66 0.58 0.84 14.67
CA ALA A 66 -0.87 0.86 14.71
C ALA A 66 -1.31 1.58 15.99
N SER A 67 -2.13 2.63 15.86
CA SER A 67 -2.58 3.43 17.01
C SER A 67 -3.82 2.88 17.71
N ARG A 68 -4.48 1.87 17.14
CA ARG A 68 -5.68 1.25 17.73
C ARG A 68 -5.58 -0.26 17.75
N SER A 69 -5.28 -0.86 16.60
CA SER A 69 -5.29 -2.31 16.44
C SER A 69 -4.17 -2.79 15.51
N LEU A 70 -3.15 -3.41 16.10
CA LEU A 70 -2.13 -4.15 15.37
C LEU A 70 -2.70 -5.17 14.37
N PRO A 71 -3.63 -6.08 14.75
CA PRO A 71 -4.12 -7.08 13.80
C PRO A 71 -4.89 -6.43 12.63
N ALA A 72 -5.66 -5.37 12.86
CA ALA A 72 -6.33 -4.67 11.75
C ALA A 72 -5.33 -4.06 10.76
N ARG A 73 -4.30 -3.37 11.26
CA ARG A 73 -3.27 -2.78 10.38
C ARG A 73 -2.47 -3.84 9.63
N LEU A 74 -2.13 -4.94 10.29
CA LEU A 74 -1.42 -6.07 9.67
C LEU A 74 -2.29 -6.77 8.60
N ARG A 75 -3.61 -6.94 8.83
CA ARG A 75 -4.54 -7.43 7.80
C ARG A 75 -4.58 -6.52 6.58
N ASN A 76 -4.58 -5.20 6.77
CA ASN A 76 -4.51 -4.24 5.66
C ASN A 76 -3.23 -4.42 4.84
N HIS A 77 -2.08 -4.64 5.49
CA HIS A 77 -0.83 -4.96 4.79
C HIS A 77 -0.89 -6.32 4.09
N ALA A 78 -1.42 -7.36 4.74
CA ALA A 78 -1.59 -8.68 4.15
C ALA A 78 -2.43 -8.62 2.87
N ARG A 79 -3.56 -7.90 2.93
CA ARG A 79 -4.44 -7.64 1.79
C ARG A 79 -3.75 -6.85 0.69
N LYS A 80 -3.03 -5.77 1.02
CA LYS A 80 -2.26 -4.99 0.02
C LYS A 80 -1.22 -5.85 -0.70
N LEU A 81 -0.55 -6.74 0.04
CA LEU A 81 0.54 -7.59 -0.45
C LEU A 81 0.05 -8.79 -1.26
N SER A 82 -1.11 -9.36 -0.93
CA SER A 82 -1.71 -10.48 -1.69
C SER A 82 -2.07 -10.07 -3.13
N GLY A 83 -2.35 -8.78 -3.35
CA GLY A 83 -2.69 -8.23 -4.66
C GLY A 83 -1.50 -7.89 -5.55
N ARG A 84 -0.27 -8.28 -5.21
CA ARG A 84 0.95 -7.83 -5.92
C ARG A 84 1.58 -8.93 -6.76
N ILE A 85 2.15 -8.53 -7.90
CA ILE A 85 2.99 -9.38 -8.74
C ILE A 85 4.42 -9.37 -8.20
N GLY A 86 5.13 -10.50 -8.31
CA GLY A 86 6.53 -10.61 -7.89
C GLY A 86 6.73 -10.76 -6.38
N LEU A 87 5.64 -10.87 -5.62
CA LEU A 87 5.65 -11.07 -4.17
C LEU A 87 4.70 -12.21 -3.80
N SER A 88 5.14 -13.10 -2.91
CA SER A 88 4.28 -14.12 -2.31
C SER A 88 4.05 -13.79 -0.84
N LEU A 89 2.78 -13.69 -0.43
CA LEU A 89 2.42 -13.43 0.96
C LEU A 89 2.96 -14.52 1.91
N ALA A 90 3.12 -15.75 1.42
CA ALA A 90 3.69 -16.86 2.19
C ALA A 90 5.16 -16.61 2.62
N ASN A 91 5.87 -15.72 1.92
CA ASN A 91 7.24 -15.34 2.27
C ASN A 91 7.30 -14.11 3.19
N VAL A 92 6.15 -13.55 3.57
CA VAL A 92 6.04 -12.39 4.45
C VAL A 92 5.71 -12.86 5.85
N SER A 93 6.46 -12.33 6.81
CA SER A 93 6.27 -12.58 8.24
C SER A 93 6.31 -11.26 9.00
N PHE A 94 5.84 -11.27 10.25
CA PHE A 94 5.86 -10.12 11.11
C PHE A 94 6.34 -10.47 12.52
N ILE A 95 6.84 -9.44 13.20
CA ILE A 95 6.98 -9.41 14.66
C ILE A 95 6.36 -8.10 15.16
N CYS A 96 5.82 -8.08 16.37
CA CYS A 96 5.21 -6.88 16.93
C CYS A 96 5.45 -6.75 18.44
N LEU A 97 5.35 -5.51 18.92
CA LEU A 97 5.32 -5.16 20.33
C LEU A 97 4.11 -4.28 20.59
N TYR A 98 3.38 -4.58 21.66
CA TYR A 98 2.39 -3.65 22.21
C TYR A 98 3.11 -2.47 22.83
N VAL A 99 2.55 -1.29 22.60
CA VAL A 99 3.03 -0.03 23.14
C VAL A 99 1.85 0.62 23.85
N ASP A 100 2.04 1.07 25.08
CA ASP A 100 0.99 1.80 25.81
C ASP A 100 0.68 3.12 25.09
N GLU A 101 -0.58 3.56 25.12
CA GLU A 101 -1.06 4.74 24.38
C GLU A 101 -0.24 6.00 24.69
N ASP A 102 0.21 6.16 25.94
CA ASP A 102 1.05 7.29 26.37
C ASP A 102 2.43 7.36 25.67
N LEU A 103 2.90 6.24 25.11
CA LEU A 103 4.16 6.14 24.38
C LEU A 103 4.00 6.38 22.87
N GLU A 104 2.78 6.56 22.34
CA GLU A 104 2.59 6.92 20.93
C GLU A 104 3.21 8.27 20.58
N ALA A 105 3.14 9.23 21.51
CA ALA A 105 3.75 10.56 21.35
C ALA A 105 5.27 10.52 21.13
N ALA A 106 5.93 9.41 21.48
CA ALA A 106 7.36 9.22 21.25
C ALA A 106 7.71 8.77 19.82
N ALA A 107 6.72 8.57 18.95
CA ALA A 107 6.88 8.08 17.57
C ALA A 107 7.81 6.84 17.47
N PRO A 108 7.45 5.72 18.14
CA PRO A 108 8.33 4.55 18.28
C PRO A 108 8.75 3.94 16.93
N GLU A 109 7.89 4.00 15.91
CA GLU A 109 8.23 3.62 14.53
C GLU A 109 9.40 4.46 13.98
N THR A 110 9.31 5.78 14.06
CA THR A 110 10.35 6.71 13.59
C THR A 110 11.68 6.45 14.28
N LEU A 111 11.66 6.15 15.58
CA LEU A 111 12.85 5.79 16.35
C LEU A 111 13.51 4.50 15.82
N LEU A 112 12.71 3.47 15.55
CA LEU A 112 13.18 2.20 14.98
C LEU A 112 13.73 2.37 13.56
N ILE A 113 13.04 3.11 12.69
CA ILE A 113 13.50 3.40 11.32
C ILE A 113 14.87 4.09 11.35
N LYS A 114 15.02 5.13 12.18
CA LYS A 114 16.30 5.86 12.35
C LYS A 114 17.41 4.92 12.82
N LYS A 115 17.11 4.05 13.78
CA LYS A 115 18.08 3.08 14.31
C LYS A 115 18.52 2.07 13.26
N TYR A 116 17.61 1.57 12.43
CA TYR A 116 17.90 0.50 11.48
C TYR A 116 18.60 0.95 10.20
N ARG A 117 18.62 2.26 9.90
CA ARG A 117 19.28 2.83 8.72
C ARG A 117 20.71 2.31 8.52
N ASN A 118 21.48 2.14 9.59
CA ASN A 118 22.89 1.74 9.51
C ASN A 118 23.13 0.21 9.46
N VAL A 119 22.08 -0.61 9.56
CA VAL A 119 22.17 -2.08 9.69
C VAL A 119 21.27 -2.82 8.70
N GLY A 120 21.18 -2.30 7.47
CA GLY A 120 20.38 -2.87 6.38
C GLY A 120 19.04 -2.18 6.13
N GLY A 121 18.63 -1.28 7.03
CA GLY A 121 17.49 -0.38 6.80
C GLY A 121 16.13 -1.07 6.81
N SER A 122 15.17 -0.40 6.19
CA SER A 122 13.79 -0.88 5.97
C SER A 122 13.29 -0.25 4.67
N PRO A 123 13.63 -0.84 3.50
CA PRO A 123 13.47 -0.22 2.19
C PRO A 123 12.04 0.24 1.89
N TRP A 124 11.02 -0.44 2.43
CA TRP A 124 9.63 -0.09 2.20
C TRP A 124 9.17 1.17 2.93
N ASN A 125 9.87 1.60 3.98
CA ASN A 125 9.55 2.84 4.68
C ASN A 125 9.77 4.08 3.83
N THR A 126 10.66 4.01 2.84
CA THR A 126 11.05 5.18 2.04
C THR A 126 10.58 5.09 0.59
N ASN A 127 10.33 3.89 0.06
CA ASN A 127 9.98 3.69 -1.35
C ASN A 127 8.47 3.69 -1.66
N GLY A 128 7.61 4.14 -0.75
CA GLY A 128 6.19 4.36 -1.02
C GLY A 128 5.21 3.27 -0.59
N PHE A 129 5.68 2.21 0.08
CA PHE A 129 4.77 1.17 0.62
C PHE A 129 3.75 1.74 1.63
N GLY A 130 4.14 2.69 2.47
CA GLY A 130 3.26 3.29 3.48
C GLY A 130 2.38 4.46 2.99
N ILE A 131 2.52 4.90 1.73
CA ILE A 131 1.82 6.09 1.23
C ILE A 131 0.31 5.80 1.05
N LYS A 132 -0.55 6.69 1.57
CA LYS A 132 -2.00 6.70 1.34
C LYS A 132 -2.34 7.17 -0.09
N ASP A 133 -3.55 6.86 -0.54
CA ASP A 133 -4.04 7.16 -1.89
C ASP A 133 -3.80 8.62 -2.29
N PRO A 134 -2.99 8.92 -3.33
CA PRO A 134 -2.52 10.29 -3.58
C PRO A 134 -3.58 11.24 -4.16
N GLY A 135 -4.76 10.73 -4.52
CA GLY A 135 -5.86 11.48 -5.12
C GLY A 135 -5.73 11.69 -6.64
N ARG A 136 -6.82 12.10 -7.31
CA ARG A 136 -6.96 12.15 -8.79
C ARG A 136 -5.90 13.00 -9.50
N ARG A 137 -5.34 14.02 -8.84
CA ARG A 137 -4.36 14.93 -9.46
C ARG A 137 -2.93 14.37 -9.51
N ARG A 138 -2.70 13.18 -8.96
CA ARG A 138 -1.38 12.51 -8.95
C ARG A 138 -1.34 11.24 -9.80
N ASP A 139 -2.41 10.95 -10.54
CA ASP A 139 -2.51 9.76 -11.39
C ASP A 139 -1.55 9.84 -12.61
N THR A 140 -1.10 11.04 -12.99
CA THR A 140 -0.12 11.27 -14.08
C THR A 140 1.31 11.41 -13.58
N THR A 141 1.55 11.31 -12.27
CA THR A 141 2.89 11.48 -11.71
C THR A 141 3.75 10.27 -12.06
N GLU A 142 4.97 10.52 -12.54
CA GLU A 142 5.94 9.46 -12.77
C GLU A 142 6.30 8.76 -11.46
N ILE A 143 6.38 7.44 -11.52
CA ILE A 143 6.75 6.60 -10.38
C ILE A 143 8.21 6.18 -10.58
N ALA A 144 9.04 6.38 -9.56
CA ALA A 144 10.45 5.96 -9.60
C ALA A 144 10.56 4.43 -9.71
N ALA A 145 11.59 3.94 -10.40
CA ALA A 145 11.79 2.51 -10.65
C ALA A 145 11.98 1.69 -9.36
N ASP A 146 12.47 2.30 -8.28
CA ASP A 146 12.63 1.70 -6.95
C ASP A 146 11.38 1.84 -6.06
N HIS A 147 10.34 2.54 -6.52
CA HIS A 147 9.08 2.69 -5.79
C HIS A 147 8.39 1.33 -5.62
N PHE A 148 7.75 1.12 -4.47
CA PHE A 148 7.09 -0.13 -4.11
C PHE A 148 6.12 -0.61 -5.20
N ASP A 149 5.24 0.28 -5.68
CA ASP A 149 4.25 -0.08 -6.70
C ASP A 149 4.86 -0.35 -8.09
N ALA A 150 6.06 0.17 -8.39
CA ALA A 150 6.77 -0.16 -9.63
C ALA A 150 7.44 -1.54 -9.56
N VAL A 151 8.03 -1.86 -8.40
CA VAL A 151 8.69 -3.16 -8.15
C VAL A 151 7.65 -4.28 -7.96
N TYR A 152 6.54 -3.96 -7.30
CA TYR A 152 5.45 -4.89 -6.96
C TYR A 152 4.11 -4.31 -7.45
N PRO A 153 3.86 -4.34 -8.78
CA PRO A 153 2.63 -3.79 -9.35
C PRO A 153 1.41 -4.64 -9.00
N ILE A 154 0.22 -4.05 -9.14
CA ILE A 154 -1.05 -4.75 -8.92
C ILE A 154 -1.21 -5.95 -9.86
N ASN A 155 -1.84 -7.01 -9.34
CA ASN A 155 -2.13 -8.22 -10.07
C ASN A 155 -3.51 -8.15 -10.73
N LEU A 156 -3.54 -7.88 -12.04
CA LEU A 156 -4.78 -7.86 -12.83
C LEU A 156 -5.44 -9.23 -13.03
N SER A 157 -4.72 -10.31 -12.69
CA SER A 157 -5.24 -11.68 -12.69
C SER A 157 -5.81 -12.08 -11.32
N ALA A 158 -5.77 -11.19 -10.32
CA ALA A 158 -6.44 -11.42 -9.05
C ALA A 158 -7.94 -11.60 -9.29
N THR A 159 -8.49 -12.67 -8.74
CA THR A 159 -9.92 -12.96 -8.76
C THR A 159 -10.63 -12.12 -7.71
N VAL A 160 -11.86 -11.75 -8.01
CA VAL A 160 -12.74 -10.99 -7.13
C VAL A 160 -13.97 -11.85 -6.87
N GLU A 161 -14.22 -12.20 -5.62
CA GLU A 161 -15.37 -13.04 -5.27
C GLU A 161 -16.65 -12.20 -5.35
N ILE A 162 -17.48 -12.43 -6.38
CA ILE A 162 -18.70 -11.66 -6.63
C ILE A 162 -19.80 -12.60 -7.09
N ALA A 163 -21.02 -12.39 -6.61
CA ALA A 163 -22.16 -13.21 -7.04
C ALA A 163 -22.44 -13.06 -8.56
N PRO A 164 -22.58 -14.16 -9.30
CA PRO A 164 -23.07 -14.13 -10.68
C PRO A 164 -24.47 -13.52 -10.75
N GLY A 165 -24.79 -12.86 -11.86
CA GLY A 165 -26.12 -12.29 -12.07
C GLY A 165 -26.13 -10.89 -12.67
N ALA A 166 -27.31 -10.27 -12.65
CA ALA A 166 -27.50 -8.92 -13.13
C ALA A 166 -27.11 -7.91 -12.05
N TRP A 167 -26.32 -6.91 -12.44
CA TRP A 167 -25.85 -5.83 -11.57
C TRP A 167 -26.03 -4.48 -12.24
N ARG A 168 -26.16 -3.42 -11.43
CA ARG A 168 -25.84 -2.07 -11.92
C ARG A 168 -24.33 -1.85 -11.84
N VAL A 169 -23.78 -1.11 -12.79
CA VAL A 169 -22.34 -0.75 -12.81
C VAL A 169 -21.89 -0.16 -11.47
N GLY A 170 -22.65 0.77 -10.90
CA GLY A 170 -22.27 1.42 -9.64
C GLY A 170 -22.24 0.47 -8.43
N GLU A 171 -23.14 -0.51 -8.40
CA GLU A 171 -23.22 -1.54 -7.35
C GLU A 171 -22.05 -2.52 -7.49
N LEU A 172 -21.81 -3.02 -8.72
CA LEU A 172 -20.66 -3.88 -9.01
C LEU A 172 -19.35 -3.18 -8.64
N LEU A 173 -19.17 -1.90 -9.00
CA LEU A 173 -17.94 -1.16 -8.69
C LEU A 173 -17.72 -0.99 -7.18
N ALA A 174 -18.79 -0.89 -6.39
CA ALA A 174 -18.69 -0.82 -4.93
C ALA A 174 -18.22 -2.16 -4.35
N GLU A 175 -18.82 -3.26 -4.81
CA GLU A 175 -18.46 -4.63 -4.41
C GLU A 175 -17.03 -4.99 -4.83
N VAL A 176 -16.68 -4.73 -6.08
CA VAL A 176 -15.32 -4.93 -6.60
C VAL A 176 -14.31 -4.14 -5.76
N LYS A 177 -14.63 -2.91 -5.36
CA LYS A 177 -13.74 -2.08 -4.53
C LYS A 177 -13.56 -2.67 -3.12
N SER A 178 -14.58 -3.29 -2.54
CA SER A 178 -14.50 -3.92 -1.21
C SER A 178 -13.82 -5.29 -1.24
N GLU A 179 -13.66 -5.91 -2.40
CA GLU A 179 -13.03 -7.23 -2.58
C GLU A 179 -11.62 -7.18 -3.19
N LEU A 180 -11.30 -6.18 -4.02
CA LEU A 180 -9.97 -6.08 -4.61
C LEU A 180 -8.87 -5.93 -3.55
N PRO A 181 -7.70 -6.58 -3.73
CA PRO A 181 -6.55 -6.45 -2.84
C PRO A 181 -5.73 -5.16 -3.09
N TYR A 182 -6.31 -4.19 -3.81
CA TYR A 182 -5.77 -2.87 -4.07
C TYR A 182 -6.93 -1.90 -4.32
N ASN A 183 -6.64 -0.60 -4.26
CA ASN A 183 -7.68 0.41 -4.41
C ASN A 183 -8.25 0.43 -5.84
N LEU A 184 -9.57 0.53 -5.94
CA LEU A 184 -10.27 0.92 -7.16
C LEU A 184 -10.92 2.28 -6.92
N ARG A 185 -10.51 3.27 -7.71
CA ARG A 185 -11.09 4.62 -7.67
C ARG A 185 -11.99 4.82 -8.89
N TYR A 186 -13.13 5.44 -8.69
CA TYR A 186 -14.05 5.70 -9.80
C TYR A 186 -14.84 6.99 -9.57
N GLU A 187 -15.26 7.61 -10.67
CA GLU A 187 -16.06 8.84 -10.60
C GLU A 187 -17.45 8.56 -9.99
N ARG A 188 -17.84 9.25 -8.91
CA ARG A 188 -19.16 9.07 -8.29
C ARG A 188 -20.08 10.28 -8.42
N ASN A 189 -19.50 11.48 -8.48
CA ASN A 189 -20.24 12.73 -8.22
C ASN A 189 -20.62 13.52 -9.49
N SER A 190 -20.10 13.16 -10.66
CA SER A 190 -20.50 13.86 -11.88
C SER A 190 -21.89 13.42 -12.35
N VAL A 191 -22.54 14.29 -13.12
CA VAL A 191 -23.82 13.97 -13.79
C VAL A 191 -23.68 12.71 -14.66
N ALA A 192 -22.56 12.59 -15.37
CA ALA A 192 -22.28 11.45 -16.22
C ALA A 192 -22.13 10.15 -15.41
N ALA A 193 -21.39 10.19 -14.29
CA ALA A 193 -21.24 9.03 -13.41
C ALA A 193 -22.59 8.59 -12.84
N ARG A 194 -23.36 9.51 -12.26
CA ARG A 194 -24.67 9.21 -11.67
C ARG A 194 -25.64 8.57 -12.65
N HIS A 195 -25.61 9.01 -13.92
CA HIS A 195 -26.46 8.43 -14.96
C HIS A 195 -25.91 7.09 -15.46
N ASN A 196 -24.66 7.04 -15.91
CA ASN A 196 -24.10 5.87 -16.57
C ASN A 196 -23.89 4.70 -15.62
N HIS A 197 -23.67 4.95 -14.32
CA HIS A 197 -23.50 3.87 -13.33
C HIS A 197 -24.81 3.15 -13.00
N GLN A 198 -25.94 3.60 -13.54
CA GLN A 198 -27.22 2.88 -13.50
C GLN A 198 -27.36 1.84 -14.63
N ALA A 199 -26.43 1.81 -15.59
CA ALA A 199 -26.42 0.81 -16.65
C ALA A 199 -26.34 -0.60 -16.06
N SER A 200 -27.06 -1.52 -16.68
CA SER A 200 -27.08 -2.93 -16.28
C SER A 200 -26.03 -3.73 -17.03
N LEU A 201 -25.42 -4.68 -16.33
CA LEU A 201 -24.51 -5.66 -16.87
C LEU A 201 -24.79 -7.02 -16.24
N HIS A 202 -24.19 -8.08 -16.81
CA HIS A 202 -24.32 -9.43 -16.29
C HIS A 202 -22.94 -10.02 -16.00
N VAL A 203 -22.76 -10.51 -14.78
CA VAL A 203 -21.55 -11.23 -14.36
C VAL A 203 -21.82 -12.73 -14.52
N GLU A 204 -21.05 -13.40 -15.38
CA GLU A 204 -21.24 -14.84 -15.67
C GLU A 204 -20.51 -15.76 -14.68
N SER A 205 -19.33 -15.35 -14.21
CA SER A 205 -18.47 -16.15 -13.33
C SER A 205 -18.56 -15.66 -11.89
N PRO A 206 -18.51 -16.54 -10.88
CA PRO A 206 -18.49 -16.13 -9.46
C PRO A 206 -17.14 -15.54 -9.01
N ALA A 207 -16.08 -15.72 -9.80
CA ALA A 207 -14.74 -15.25 -9.47
C ALA A 207 -14.04 -14.62 -10.69
N PRO A 208 -14.59 -13.54 -11.28
CA PRO A 208 -13.95 -12.86 -12.39
C PRO A 208 -12.61 -12.25 -11.95
N THR A 209 -11.65 -12.21 -12.86
CA THR A 209 -10.40 -11.45 -12.67
C THR A 209 -10.66 -9.96 -12.76
N ALA A 210 -9.79 -9.15 -12.16
CA ALA A 210 -9.85 -7.69 -12.28
C ALA A 210 -9.83 -7.22 -13.75
N ARG A 211 -9.11 -7.93 -14.63
CA ARG A 211 -9.13 -7.71 -16.09
C ARG A 211 -10.52 -7.92 -16.70
N GLN A 212 -11.17 -9.03 -16.36
CA GLN A 212 -12.54 -9.32 -16.82
C GLN A 212 -13.55 -8.30 -16.30
N ILE A 213 -13.40 -7.85 -15.05
CA ILE A 213 -14.22 -6.77 -14.49
C ILE A 213 -14.04 -5.47 -15.27
N ALA A 214 -12.81 -5.09 -15.59
CA ALA A 214 -12.53 -3.88 -16.37
C ALA A 214 -13.21 -3.93 -17.75
N GLU A 215 -13.10 -5.05 -18.45
CA GLU A 215 -13.74 -5.27 -19.74
C GLU A 215 -15.28 -5.20 -19.63
N LEU A 216 -15.86 -5.91 -18.65
CA LEU A 216 -17.30 -5.95 -18.43
C LEU A 216 -17.88 -4.56 -18.13
N VAL A 217 -17.21 -3.80 -17.27
CA VAL A 217 -17.64 -2.43 -16.90
C VAL A 217 -17.53 -1.49 -18.09
N ILE A 218 -16.43 -1.52 -18.85
CA ILE A 218 -16.25 -0.64 -20.00
C ILE A 218 -17.21 -0.98 -21.14
N ASN A 219 -17.58 -2.25 -21.30
CA ASN A 219 -18.58 -2.66 -22.27
C ASN A 219 -19.99 -2.13 -21.93
N ALA A 220 -20.30 -1.99 -20.63
CA ALA A 220 -21.60 -1.50 -20.16
C ALA A 220 -21.71 0.04 -20.19
N LEU A 221 -20.59 0.76 -20.31
CA LEU A 221 -20.54 2.21 -20.28
C LEU A 221 -20.47 2.83 -21.69
N PRO A 222 -20.99 4.05 -21.88
CA PRO A 222 -20.87 4.76 -23.15
C PRO A 222 -19.41 5.02 -23.56
N VAL A 223 -19.20 5.35 -24.84
CA VAL A 223 -17.88 5.80 -25.33
C VAL A 223 -17.39 7.02 -24.54
N GLY A 224 -16.08 7.06 -24.28
CA GLY A 224 -15.41 8.12 -23.51
C GLY A 224 -15.18 7.77 -22.04
N TRP A 225 -15.54 6.56 -21.60
CA TRP A 225 -15.07 6.00 -20.34
C TRP A 225 -13.80 5.19 -20.54
N GLN A 226 -12.90 5.28 -19.56
CA GLN A 226 -11.63 4.57 -19.53
C GLN A 226 -11.43 3.95 -18.15
N PHE A 227 -11.11 2.66 -18.14
CA PHE A 227 -10.57 1.97 -16.99
C PHE A 227 -9.06 1.91 -17.17
N THR A 228 -8.27 2.29 -16.17
CA THR A 228 -6.80 2.26 -16.23
C THR A 228 -6.27 1.49 -15.04
N ALA A 229 -5.39 0.53 -15.30
CA ALA A 229 -4.57 -0.12 -14.29
C ALA A 229 -3.26 0.66 -14.16
N LEU A 230 -3.08 1.37 -13.05
CA LEU A 230 -1.82 1.99 -12.66
C LEU A 230 -1.02 1.01 -11.80
N PRO A 231 0.29 1.22 -11.56
CA PRO A 231 1.11 0.25 -10.85
C PRO A 231 0.60 -0.10 -9.44
N GLY A 232 0.01 0.87 -8.73
CA GLY A 232 -0.46 0.68 -7.35
C GLY A 232 -1.97 0.47 -7.15
N TYR A 233 -2.79 0.84 -8.14
CA TYR A 233 -4.26 0.89 -8.04
C TYR A 233 -4.92 0.99 -9.41
N ALA A 234 -6.24 0.82 -9.46
CA ALA A 234 -7.03 0.99 -10.67
C ALA A 234 -7.93 2.25 -10.60
N ILE A 235 -8.19 2.86 -11.75
CA ILE A 235 -9.08 4.03 -11.88
C ILE A 235 -10.12 3.81 -12.99
N LEU A 236 -11.32 4.38 -12.81
CA LEU A 236 -12.37 4.44 -13.84
C LEU A 236 -12.91 5.87 -13.94
N TYR A 237 -12.66 6.51 -15.07
CA TYR A 237 -13.03 7.91 -15.32
C TYR A 237 -13.60 8.12 -16.72
N LYS A 238 -14.38 9.19 -16.88
CA LYS A 238 -14.87 9.62 -18.18
C LYS A 238 -13.82 10.51 -18.86
N GLU A 239 -12.81 9.88 -19.44
CA GLU A 239 -11.68 10.53 -20.11
C GLU A 239 -11.01 9.60 -21.11
N THR A 240 -10.00 10.11 -21.81
CA THR A 240 -9.18 9.35 -22.78
C THR A 240 -7.75 9.84 -22.65
N ILE A 241 -7.05 9.32 -21.65
CA ILE A 241 -5.69 9.73 -21.29
C ILE A 241 -4.75 8.53 -21.41
N ASP A 242 -3.66 8.69 -22.15
CA ASP A 242 -2.60 7.69 -22.23
C ASP A 242 -1.65 7.93 -21.05
N TYR A 243 -1.77 7.10 -20.02
CA TYR A 243 -0.96 7.20 -18.81
C TYR A 243 0.39 6.52 -19.04
N GLU A 244 1.49 7.27 -18.97
CA GLU A 244 2.86 6.77 -19.16
C GLU A 244 3.19 5.60 -18.21
N THR A 245 2.70 5.67 -16.98
CA THR A 245 2.95 4.65 -15.95
C THR A 245 1.95 3.48 -15.97
N ALA A 246 0.93 3.52 -16.83
CA ALA A 246 -0.10 2.49 -16.81
C ALA A 246 0.45 1.12 -17.22
N LEU A 247 -0.08 0.09 -16.56
CA LEU A 247 0.12 -1.31 -16.92
C LEU A 247 -0.76 -1.70 -18.11
N ALA A 248 -2.01 -1.21 -18.10
CA ALA A 248 -2.99 -1.41 -19.16
C ALA A 248 -4.15 -0.42 -19.01
N TRP A 249 -4.92 -0.23 -20.07
CA TRP A 249 -6.22 0.43 -20.02
C TRP A 249 -7.24 -0.20 -20.96
N TRP A 250 -8.52 0.02 -20.66
CA TRP A 250 -9.66 -0.44 -21.43
C TRP A 250 -10.50 0.76 -21.85
N ARG A 251 -10.85 0.81 -23.13
CA ARG A 251 -11.70 1.85 -23.72
C ARG A 251 -12.77 1.22 -24.58
N SER A 252 -13.97 1.80 -24.55
CA SER A 252 -15.05 1.42 -25.45
C SER A 252 -14.82 2.05 -26.83
N THR A 253 -14.98 1.24 -27.88
CA THR A 253 -14.93 1.63 -29.29
C THR A 253 -16.24 1.23 -29.96
N PRO A 254 -16.56 1.76 -31.16
CA PRO A 254 -17.76 1.35 -31.90
C PRO A 254 -17.84 -0.16 -32.18
N THR A 255 -16.71 -0.87 -32.14
CA THR A 255 -16.62 -2.30 -32.42
C THR A 255 -16.48 -3.18 -31.18
N GLY A 256 -16.52 -2.59 -29.97
CA GLY A 256 -16.38 -3.31 -28.71
C GLY A 256 -15.33 -2.68 -27.79
N VAL A 257 -14.95 -3.39 -26.73
CA VAL A 257 -13.91 -2.95 -25.80
C VAL A 257 -12.53 -3.28 -26.36
N VAL A 258 -11.61 -2.32 -26.29
CA VAL A 258 -10.21 -2.52 -26.63
C VAL A 258 -9.40 -2.40 -25.36
N GLU A 259 -8.70 -3.48 -25.01
CA GLU A 259 -7.60 -3.44 -24.06
C GLU A 259 -6.32 -3.00 -24.77
N THR A 260 -5.58 -2.09 -24.15
CA THR A 260 -4.24 -1.68 -24.59
C THR A 260 -3.25 -1.93 -23.47
N THR A 261 -2.13 -2.59 -23.78
CA THR A 261 -0.99 -2.68 -22.86
C THR A 261 -0.38 -1.30 -22.70
N GLY A 262 -0.24 -0.84 -21.46
CA GLY A 262 0.33 0.47 -21.17
C GLY A 262 1.86 0.45 -21.26
N PRO A 263 2.52 1.63 -21.31
CA PRO A 263 3.97 1.72 -21.46
C PRO A 263 4.74 1.23 -20.23
N ALA A 264 4.10 1.24 -19.06
CA ALA A 264 4.71 0.90 -17.77
C ALA A 264 6.03 1.66 -17.51
N HIS A 265 6.10 2.93 -17.94
CA HIS A 265 7.29 3.76 -17.75
C HIS A 265 7.52 4.07 -16.28
N THR A 266 8.79 4.09 -15.88
CA THR A 266 9.24 4.47 -14.55
C THR A 266 10.35 5.51 -14.66
N ALA A 267 10.34 6.50 -13.77
CA ALA A 267 11.44 7.42 -13.61
C ALA A 267 12.68 6.69 -13.04
N PRO A 268 13.90 7.24 -13.19
CA PRO A 268 15.08 6.69 -12.54
C PRO A 268 14.90 6.52 -11.02
N PRO A 269 15.64 5.60 -10.37
CA PRO A 269 15.58 5.40 -8.93
C PRO A 269 15.85 6.71 -8.18
N THR A 270 15.05 7.00 -7.16
CA THR A 270 15.16 8.27 -6.42
C THR A 270 16.37 8.36 -5.48
N GLY A 271 17.12 7.26 -5.30
CA GLY A 271 18.15 7.18 -4.25
C GLY A 271 17.51 7.17 -2.86
N ASP A 272 18.31 7.15 -1.77
CA ASP A 272 17.77 7.10 -0.40
C ASP A 272 16.92 8.36 -0.09
N PRO A 273 15.59 8.23 0.06
CA PRO A 273 14.73 9.37 0.35
C PRO A 273 14.93 9.87 1.80
N PRO A 274 14.63 11.15 2.07
CA PRO A 274 14.56 11.69 3.44
C PRO A 274 13.58 10.89 4.32
N LEU A 275 13.78 10.93 5.64
CA LEU A 275 12.99 10.13 6.59
C LEU A 275 11.50 10.45 6.48
N PRO A 276 10.58 9.49 6.72
CA PRO A 276 9.15 9.76 6.79
C PRO A 276 8.80 10.92 7.74
N SER A 277 9.54 11.08 8.85
CA SER A 277 9.35 12.19 9.81
C SER A 277 9.71 13.59 9.30
N GLU A 278 10.30 13.71 8.11
CA GLU A 278 10.59 15.00 7.45
C GLU A 278 9.53 15.35 6.39
N ARG A 279 8.61 14.43 6.10
CA ARG A 279 7.40 14.71 5.34
C ARG A 279 6.33 15.05 6.37
N GLU A 280 5.68 16.21 6.22
CA GLU A 280 4.56 16.61 7.08
C GLU A 280 3.64 15.41 7.29
N GLU A 281 3.49 15.02 8.56
CA GLU A 281 2.59 13.94 8.98
C GLU A 281 1.19 14.30 8.47
N ALA A 282 0.77 13.67 7.38
CA ALA A 282 -0.64 13.64 7.06
C ALA A 282 -1.28 12.83 8.20
N GLU A 283 -2.00 13.54 9.08
CA GLU A 283 -2.71 13.00 10.25
C GLU A 283 -3.19 11.58 9.96
N ASP A 284 -2.63 10.64 10.72
CA ASP A 284 -2.84 9.22 10.52
C ASP A 284 -4.13 8.72 11.18
N ASP A 285 -5.01 9.64 11.58
CA ASP A 285 -6.34 9.39 12.12
C ASP A 285 -7.40 9.73 11.07
N ASP A 286 -7.81 8.70 10.34
CA ASP A 286 -9.21 8.37 10.07
C ASP A 286 -9.19 7.16 9.12
N ASP A 287 -9.40 5.98 9.70
CA ASP A 287 -9.92 4.83 8.94
C ASP A 287 -11.27 5.28 8.37
N PRO A 288 -11.58 5.02 7.08
CA PRO A 288 -12.95 5.19 6.62
C PRO A 288 -13.83 4.31 7.50
N GLU A 289 -14.83 4.92 8.15
CA GLU A 289 -15.91 4.18 8.79
C GLU A 289 -16.34 3.07 7.83
N VAL A 290 -16.11 1.83 8.23
CA VAL A 290 -16.86 0.70 7.68
C VAL A 290 -18.25 0.86 8.27
N LEU A 291 -19.07 1.66 7.60
CA LEU A 291 -20.53 1.60 7.41
C LEU A 291 -21.02 2.85 6.65
#